data_AF-E1RKI2-F1
#
_entry.id   AF-E1RKI2-F1
#
_cell.length_a   1.000
_cell.length_b   1.000
_cell.length_c   1.000
_cell.angle_alpha   90.00
_cell.angle_beta   90.00
_cell.angle_gamma   90.00
#
_symmetry.space_group_name_H-M   'P 1'
#
loop_
_entity.id
_entity.type
_entity.pdbx_description
1 polymer ?
#
loop_
_entity_poly.entity_id
_entity_poly.type
_entity_poly.pdbx_seq_one_letter_code
_entity_poly.pdbx_strand_id
1 'polypeptide(L)'
;MAVAEGARKLTPAQKEFVDQAKKRMKDIKGMEKDIRTRMKTCSLDRCRKIEEWFEKVESAKSQAAVEIEMIEHAEESEWAERRQRVDQFLGETEWEFETGYAILEQPDEPAHKRIW
;
A
#
# COMPACT_ATOMS: atom_id res chain seq x y z
N MET A 1 24.03 -36.91 1.39
CA MET A 1 23.12 -36.59 0.27
C MET A 1 22.98 -35.09 0.23
N ALA A 2 23.67 -34.41 -0.68
CA ALA A 2 23.53 -32.98 -0.88
C ALA A 2 22.47 -32.77 -1.96
N VAL A 3 21.27 -32.36 -1.56
CA VAL A 3 20.23 -31.98 -2.51
C VAL A 3 20.57 -30.59 -2.98
N ALA A 4 20.78 -30.46 -4.29
CA ALA A 4 21.18 -29.24 -4.95
C ALA A 4 20.26 -28.07 -4.57
N GLU A 5 20.84 -27.00 -4.01
CA GLU A 5 20.26 -25.65 -3.99
C GLU A 5 20.16 -25.14 -5.44
N GLY A 6 19.21 -25.71 -6.19
CA GLY A 6 18.73 -25.10 -7.42
C GLY A 6 17.75 -24.02 -7.03
N ALA A 7 18.08 -22.75 -7.29
CA ALA A 7 17.15 -21.63 -7.15
C ALA A 7 15.77 -22.02 -7.72
N ARG A 8 14.80 -22.24 -6.83
CA ARG A 8 13.48 -22.75 -7.18
C ARG A 8 12.82 -21.68 -8.05
N LYS A 9 12.54 -22.01 -9.31
CA LYS A 9 11.91 -21.08 -10.24
C LYS A 9 10.41 -21.07 -9.97
N LEU A 10 9.85 -19.88 -9.74
CA LEU A 10 8.41 -19.66 -9.68
C LEU A 10 7.73 -20.25 -10.92
N THR A 11 6.57 -20.87 -10.75
CA THR A 11 5.74 -21.28 -11.89
C THR A 11 5.24 -20.03 -12.65
N PRO A 12 4.84 -20.15 -13.93
CA PRO A 12 4.34 -19.00 -14.69
C PRO A 12 3.20 -18.25 -14.00
N ALA A 13 2.27 -18.97 -13.37
CA ALA A 13 1.14 -18.37 -12.64
C ALA A 13 1.59 -17.64 -11.36
N GLN A 14 2.55 -18.21 -10.62
CA GLN A 14 3.12 -17.58 -9.42
C GLN A 14 3.89 -16.31 -9.78
N LYS A 15 4.66 -16.36 -10.87
CA LYS A 15 5.38 -15.20 -11.39
C LYS A 15 4.41 -14.09 -11.81
N GLU A 16 3.36 -14.45 -12.55
CA GLU A 16 2.33 -13.48 -12.96
C GLU A 16 1.66 -12.82 -11.76
N PHE A 17 1.34 -13.58 -10.70
CA PHE A 17 0.83 -13.00 -9.46
C PHE A 17 1.81 -12.02 -8.81
N VAL A 18 3.09 -12.40 -8.68
CA VAL A 18 4.12 -11.52 -8.09
C VAL A 18 4.30 -10.25 -8.91
N ASP A 19 4.31 -10.36 -10.24
CA ASP A 19 4.37 -9.20 -11.14
C ASP A 19 3.14 -8.28 -10.96
N GLN A 20 1.93 -8.84 -10.81
CA GLN A 20 0.73 -8.08 -10.51
C GLN A 20 0.79 -7.39 -9.13
N ALA A 21 1.25 -8.10 -8.11
CA ALA A 21 1.41 -7.56 -6.76
C ALA A 21 2.43 -6.41 -6.72
N LYS A 22 3.58 -6.56 -7.40
CA LYS A 22 4.58 -5.50 -7.58
C LYS A 22 4.02 -4.30 -8.33
N LYS A 23 3.16 -4.53 -9.34
CA LYS A 23 2.48 -3.45 -10.07
C LYS A 23 1.53 -2.68 -9.16
N ARG A 24 0.67 -3.36 -8.39
CA ARG A 24 -0.21 -2.72 -7.39
C ARG A 24 0.59 -1.89 -6.38
N MET A 25 1.70 -2.42 -5.88
CA MET A 25 2.60 -1.69 -4.99
C MET A 25 3.21 -0.43 -5.64
N LYS A 26 3.48 -0.47 -6.94
CA LYS A 26 3.94 0.71 -7.70
C LYS A 26 2.81 1.75 -7.83
N ASP A 27 1.58 1.31 -8.04
CA ASP A 27 0.41 2.18 -8.13
C ASP A 27 0.14 2.87 -6.79
N ILE A 28 0.23 2.13 -5.66
CA ILE A 28 0.18 2.67 -4.29
C ILE A 28 1.23 3.77 -4.08
N LYS A 29 2.48 3.54 -4.49
CA LYS A 29 3.54 4.58 -4.43
C LYS A 29 3.21 5.79 -5.30
N GLY A 30 2.53 5.58 -6.41
CA GLY A 30 1.99 6.64 -7.27
C GLY A 30 0.94 7.48 -6.56
N MET A 31 -0.01 6.83 -5.89
CA MET A 31 -1.05 7.49 -5.07
C MET A 31 -0.42 8.33 -3.95
N GLU A 32 0.56 7.79 -3.23
CA GLU A 32 1.31 8.54 -2.21
C GLU A 32 1.92 9.82 -2.79
N LYS A 33 2.58 9.72 -3.94
CA LYS A 33 3.20 10.88 -4.59
C LYS A 33 2.16 11.92 -5.02
N ASP A 34 1.01 11.48 -5.52
CA ASP A 34 -0.08 12.36 -5.92
C ASP A 34 -0.70 13.07 -4.70
N ILE A 35 -1.01 12.34 -3.62
CA ILE A 35 -1.49 12.92 -2.35
C ILE A 35 -0.50 13.95 -1.82
N ARG A 36 0.80 13.61 -1.72
CA ARG A 36 1.85 14.56 -1.30
C ARG A 36 1.96 15.79 -2.21
N THR A 37 1.64 15.65 -3.50
CA THR A 37 1.63 16.77 -4.43
C THR A 37 0.43 17.68 -4.18
N ARG A 38 -0.77 17.11 -4.00
CA ARG A 38 -2.00 17.83 -3.67
C ARG A 38 -1.94 18.50 -2.30
N MET A 39 -1.17 17.92 -1.37
CA MET A 39 -0.94 18.53 -0.06
C MET A 39 -0.27 19.91 -0.14
N LYS A 40 0.49 20.20 -1.19
CA LYS A 40 1.13 21.53 -1.36
C LYS A 40 0.12 22.66 -1.55
N THR A 41 -1.11 22.31 -1.90
CA THR A 41 -2.21 23.25 -2.16
C THR A 41 -3.36 23.11 -1.15
N CYS A 42 -3.24 22.24 -0.13
CA CYS A 42 -4.26 22.10 0.92
C CYS A 42 -4.17 23.16 2.01
N SER A 43 -5.27 23.35 2.74
CA SER A 43 -5.29 24.08 4.01
C SER A 43 -4.44 23.35 5.07
N LEU A 44 -3.86 24.11 6.00
CA LEU A 44 -2.99 23.55 7.06
C LEU A 44 -3.67 22.44 7.87
N ASP A 45 -4.95 22.64 8.25
CA ASP A 45 -5.74 21.63 8.97
C ASP A 45 -5.86 20.33 8.18
N ARG A 46 -6.06 20.42 6.86
CA ARG A 46 -6.15 19.24 6.00
C ARG A 46 -4.80 18.57 5.81
N CYS A 47 -3.75 19.35 5.63
CA CYS A 47 -2.41 18.82 5.50
C CYS A 47 -2.02 18.04 6.77
N ARG A 48 -2.37 18.54 7.96
CA ARG A 48 -2.18 17.82 9.24
C ARG A 48 -2.98 16.51 9.31
N LYS A 49 -4.27 16.53 8.95
CA LYS A 49 -5.11 15.31 8.89
C LYS A 49 -4.50 14.24 7.97
N ILE A 50 -3.90 14.67 6.85
CA ILE A 50 -3.24 13.76 5.90
C ILE A 50 -1.88 13.27 6.43
N GLU A 51 -1.11 14.10 7.14
CA GLU A 51 0.12 13.64 7.80
C GLU A 51 -0.16 12.56 8.85
N GLU A 52 -1.16 12.77 9.71
CA GLU A 52 -1.61 11.77 10.70
C GLU A 52 -2.13 10.48 10.03
N TRP A 53 -2.74 10.60 8.86
CA TRP A 53 -3.13 9.44 8.05
C TRP A 53 -1.93 8.73 7.43
N PHE A 54 -0.92 9.46 6.96
CA PHE A 54 0.31 8.88 6.39
C PHE A 54 1.05 8.00 7.40
N GLU A 55 1.12 8.41 8.67
CA GLU A 55 1.74 7.61 9.73
C GLU A 55 1.04 6.25 9.91
N LYS A 56 -0.29 6.20 9.72
CA LYS A 56 -1.06 4.95 9.83
C LYS A 56 -0.85 4.05 8.63
N VAL A 57 -0.92 4.59 7.42
CA VAL A 57 -0.80 3.79 6.19
C VAL A 57 0.63 3.31 5.92
N GLU A 58 1.64 3.97 6.49
CA GLU A 58 3.05 3.58 6.31
C GLU A 58 3.33 2.16 6.82
N SER A 59 2.71 1.76 7.94
CA SER A 59 2.85 0.41 8.48
C SER A 59 2.24 -0.64 7.54
N ALA A 60 1.01 -0.41 7.07
CA ALA A 60 0.32 -1.31 6.13
C ALA A 60 1.09 -1.46 4.81
N LYS A 61 1.57 -0.33 4.26
CA LYS A 61 2.40 -0.30 3.05
C LYS A 61 3.69 -1.10 3.23
N SER A 62 4.35 -0.97 4.38
CA SER A 62 5.58 -1.69 4.69
C SER A 62 5.33 -3.20 4.82
N GLN A 63 4.23 -3.60 5.46
CA GLN A 63 3.81 -5.00 5.56
C GLN A 63 3.50 -5.61 4.20
N ALA A 64 2.77 -4.89 3.34
CA ALA A 64 2.48 -5.34 1.98
C ALA A 64 3.77 -5.56 1.15
N ALA A 65 4.74 -4.65 1.26
CA ALA A 65 6.02 -4.78 0.57
C ALA A 65 6.80 -6.02 1.03
N VAL A 66 6.87 -6.25 2.35
CA VAL A 66 7.58 -7.38 2.95
C VAL A 66 6.93 -8.71 2.56
N GLU A 67 5.60 -8.80 2.54
CA GLU A 67 4.92 -10.02 2.10
C GLU A 67 5.14 -10.31 0.59
N ILE A 68 5.21 -9.28 -0.26
CA ILE A 68 5.55 -9.45 -1.69
C ILE A 68 6.99 -9.97 -1.86
N GLU A 69 7.93 -9.53 -1.04
CA GLU A 69 9.30 -10.05 -1.09
C GLU A 69 9.36 -11.49 -0.57
N MET A 70 8.69 -11.78 0.54
CA MET A 70 8.67 -13.13 1.11
C MET A 70 8.04 -14.15 0.17
N ILE A 71 6.98 -13.77 -0.54
CA ILE A 71 6.26 -14.68 -1.42
C ILE A 71 7.02 -15.05 -2.69
N GLU A 72 7.90 -14.16 -3.16
CA GLU A 72 8.81 -14.41 -4.27
C GLU A 72 9.81 -15.52 -3.96
N HIS A 73 10.10 -15.72 -2.67
CA HIS A 73 11.03 -16.72 -2.15
C HIS A 73 10.36 -17.86 -1.36
N ALA A 74 9.02 -17.87 -1.30
CA ALA A 74 8.28 -18.85 -0.51
C ALA A 74 8.36 -20.26 -1.09
N GLU A 75 8.32 -21.26 -0.21
CA GLU A 75 8.16 -22.65 -0.62
C GLU A 75 6.73 -22.90 -1.15
N GLU A 76 6.57 -23.92 -2.00
CA GLU A 76 5.27 -24.25 -2.60
C GLU A 76 4.19 -24.55 -1.56
N SER A 77 4.58 -25.17 -0.43
CA SER A 77 3.69 -25.46 0.70
C SER A 77 3.17 -24.20 1.40
N GLU A 78 3.92 -23.10 1.34
CA GLU A 78 3.58 -21.83 2.00
C GLU A 78 2.95 -20.83 1.03
N TRP A 79 3.07 -21.07 -0.28
CA TRP A 79 2.60 -20.16 -1.33
C TRP A 79 1.15 -19.77 -1.08
N ALA A 80 0.25 -20.75 -0.96
CA ALA A 80 -1.19 -20.48 -0.86
C ALA A 80 -1.55 -19.54 0.29
N GLU A 81 -0.94 -19.72 1.47
CA GLU A 81 -1.15 -18.86 2.64
C GLU A 81 -0.56 -17.47 2.40
N ARG A 82 0.66 -17.39 1.88
CA ARG A 82 1.33 -16.12 1.57
C ARG A 82 0.53 -15.33 0.54
N ARG A 83 -0.12 -16.00 -0.43
CA ARG A 83 -0.90 -15.33 -1.49
C ARG A 83 -2.02 -14.52 -0.87
N GLN A 84 -2.73 -15.15 0.05
CA GLN A 84 -3.85 -14.55 0.75
C GLN A 84 -3.38 -13.35 1.58
N ARG A 85 -2.23 -13.46 2.24
CA ARG A 85 -1.63 -12.32 2.97
C ARG A 85 -1.27 -11.16 2.04
N VAL A 86 -0.59 -11.43 0.92
CA VAL A 86 -0.23 -10.38 -0.06
C VAL A 86 -1.48 -9.70 -0.59
N ASP A 87 -2.51 -10.44 -0.98
CA ASP A 87 -3.77 -9.87 -1.47
C ASP A 87 -4.48 -9.04 -0.38
N GLN A 88 -4.50 -9.53 0.86
CA GLN A 88 -5.09 -8.81 1.99
C GLN A 88 -4.37 -7.48 2.25
N PHE A 89 -3.05 -7.50 2.47
CA PHE A 89 -2.31 -6.30 2.82
C PHE A 89 -2.28 -5.28 1.67
N LEU A 90 -2.22 -5.74 0.41
CA LEU A 90 -2.37 -4.85 -0.74
C LEU A 90 -3.75 -4.21 -0.79
N GLY A 91 -4.82 -4.99 -0.57
CA GLY A 91 -6.19 -4.48 -0.55
C GLY A 91 -6.43 -3.49 0.59
N GLU A 92 -5.94 -3.79 1.79
CA GLU A 92 -5.99 -2.88 2.95
C GLU A 92 -5.23 -1.58 2.65
N THR A 93 -4.03 -1.67 2.07
CA THR A 93 -3.25 -0.49 1.72
C THR A 93 -3.96 0.35 0.66
N GLU A 94 -4.48 -0.25 -0.40
CA GLU A 94 -5.23 0.46 -1.44
C GLU A 94 -6.44 1.19 -0.86
N TRP A 95 -7.22 0.53 -0.01
CA TRP A 95 -8.38 1.12 0.65
C TRP A 95 -8.02 2.30 1.57
N GLU A 96 -6.90 2.20 2.29
CA GLU A 96 -6.37 3.31 3.08
C GLU A 96 -6.02 4.51 2.19
N PHE A 97 -5.41 4.28 1.02
CA PHE A 97 -5.11 5.35 0.05
C PHE A 97 -6.38 6.01 -0.52
N GLU A 98 -7.45 5.24 -0.77
CA GLU A 98 -8.76 5.80 -1.12
C GLU A 98 -9.32 6.70 0.01
N THR A 99 -9.11 6.31 1.26
CA THR A 99 -9.49 7.14 2.42
C THR A 99 -8.67 8.43 2.49
N GLY A 100 -7.37 8.37 2.18
CA GLY A 100 -6.51 9.56 2.06
C GLY A 100 -7.00 10.54 0.98
N TYR A 101 -7.47 10.02 -0.15
CA TYR A 101 -8.12 10.84 -1.18
C TYR A 101 -9.44 11.46 -0.70
N ALA A 102 -10.26 10.71 0.03
CA ALA A 102 -11.49 11.25 0.60
C ALA A 102 -11.23 12.42 1.57
N ILE A 103 -10.11 12.42 2.31
CA ILE A 103 -9.70 13.56 3.15
C ILE A 103 -9.33 14.77 2.28
N LEU A 104 -8.65 14.54 1.14
CA LEU A 104 -8.31 15.60 0.20
C LEU A 104 -9.52 16.22 -0.50
N GLU A 105 -10.55 15.41 -0.76
CA GLU A 105 -11.77 15.82 -1.48
C GLU A 105 -12.84 16.44 -0.60
N GLN A 106 -12.74 16.29 0.72
CA GLN A 106 -13.65 16.96 1.65
C GLN A 106 -13.61 18.49 1.44
N PRO A 107 -14.76 19.17 1.44
CA PRO A 107 -14.77 20.63 1.46
C PRO A 107 -14.08 21.12 2.73
N ASP A 108 -13.37 22.26 2.67
CA ASP A 108 -12.89 22.87 3.91
C ASP A 108 -14.10 23.13 4.80
N GLU A 109 -14.06 22.65 6.04
CA GLU A 109 -15.05 23.06 7.03
C GLU A 109 -15.09 24.59 6.97
N PRO A 110 -16.27 25.20 6.73
CA PRO A 110 -16.35 26.65 6.70
C PRO A 110 -15.84 27.09 8.06
N ALA A 111 -14.67 27.75 8.07
CA ALA A 111 -14.04 28.27 9.27
C ALA A 111 -15.16 28.85 10.09
N HIS A 112 -15.46 28.25 11.25
CA HIS A 112 -16.49 28.72 12.14
C HIS A 112 -16.26 30.22 12.23
N LYS A 113 -17.11 31.01 11.58
CA LYS A 113 -17.08 32.45 11.75
C LYS A 113 -17.25 32.58 13.25
N ARG A 114 -16.20 33.02 13.94
CA ARG A 114 -16.36 33.49 15.31
C ARG A 114 -17.37 34.63 15.20
N ILE A 115 -18.63 34.28 15.43
CA ILE A 115 -19.71 35.23 15.61
C ILE A 115 -19.56 35.63 17.08
N TRP A 116 -18.80 36.73 17.25
CA TRP A 116 -18.57 37.55 18.45
C TRP A 116 -17.79 36.92 19.60
#